data_AF-A0A818C0A6-F1
#
_entry.id   AF-A0A818C0A6-F1
#
_cell.length_a   1.000
_cell.length_b   1.000
_cell.length_c   1.000
_cell.angle_alpha   90.00
_cell.angle_beta   90.00
_cell.angle_gamma   90.00
#
_symmetry.space_group_name_H-M   'P 1'
#
loop_
_entity.id
_entity.type
_entity.pdbx_description
1 polymer ?
#
loop_
_entity_poly.entity_id
_entity_poly.type
_entity_poly.pdbx_seq_one_letter_code
_entity_poly.pdbx_strand_id
1 'polypeptide(L)'
;MTSGEWCLIESDPGVFTDLIHGFGANGVQVEEIFSLDDDSLQQMKPCHGLIFLFKWQETDTSNDNMVKDSRLDEIFFAKQVITNACATQAIISVLLNCTHDDLKLGPTLSEFKEFAQAFDPQMRGFALSNNPALTDDERNAKTSHLSVLIHEEERKRESYRIENLRRRHNWLPFIVELLKAYATQGIFVPAAVVAKEAEKKRETDKKRKRI
;
A
#
# COMPACT_ATOMS: atom_id res chain seq x y z
N MET A 1 27.69 -9.72 10.26
CA MET A 1 26.29 -9.55 9.85
C MET A 1 25.47 -9.66 11.11
N THR A 2 24.95 -8.55 11.61
CA THR A 2 24.20 -8.50 12.87
C THR A 2 22.80 -9.07 12.65
N SER A 3 22.55 -10.26 13.19
CA SER A 3 21.19 -10.82 13.29
C SER A 3 20.34 -9.93 14.19
N GLY A 4 19.26 -9.33 13.67
CA GLY A 4 18.19 -8.76 14.51
C GLY A 4 17.90 -7.26 14.41
N GLU A 5 18.34 -6.55 13.37
CA GLU A 5 18.00 -5.11 13.24
C GLU A 5 16.60 -4.93 12.62
N TRP A 6 15.65 -4.44 13.44
CA TRP A 6 14.29 -4.10 13.02
C TRP A 6 14.32 -2.89 12.09
N CYS A 7 13.59 -3.00 10.98
CA CYS A 7 13.62 -2.01 9.91
C CYS A 7 12.42 -1.09 10.02
N LEU A 8 12.61 0.19 9.67
CA LEU A 8 11.47 1.08 9.50
C LEU A 8 10.62 0.59 8.32
N ILE A 9 9.36 0.27 8.60
CA ILE A 9 8.37 -0.13 7.59
C ILE A 9 7.67 1.13 7.08
N GLU A 10 7.50 1.23 5.77
CA GLU A 10 6.67 2.27 5.16
C GLU A 10 5.20 2.09 5.55
N SER A 11 4.51 3.19 5.83
CA SER A 11 3.09 3.17 6.22
C SER A 11 2.21 2.96 4.99
N ASP A 12 2.27 1.78 4.39
CA ASP A 12 1.50 1.41 3.21
C ASP A 12 0.53 0.25 3.54
N PRO A 13 -0.76 0.36 3.17
CA PRO A 13 -1.76 -0.66 3.46
C PRO A 13 -1.46 -2.01 2.80
N GLY A 14 -0.84 -2.01 1.61
CA GLY A 14 -0.40 -3.23 0.93
C GLY A 14 0.71 -3.94 1.70
N VAL A 15 1.72 -3.19 2.15
CA VAL A 15 2.81 -3.72 2.98
C VAL A 15 2.28 -4.32 4.29
N PHE A 16 1.34 -3.65 4.94
CA PHE A 16 0.75 -4.16 6.18
C PHE A 16 -0.11 -5.40 5.93
N THR A 17 -0.84 -5.45 4.81
CA THR A 17 -1.62 -6.64 4.41
C THR A 17 -0.71 -7.83 4.14
N ASP A 18 0.37 -7.64 3.39
CA ASP A 18 1.38 -8.68 3.14
C ASP A 18 2.05 -9.15 4.43
N LEU A 19 2.31 -8.23 5.37
CA LEU A 19 2.88 -8.56 6.67
C LEU A 19 1.94 -9.44 7.51
N ILE A 20 0.65 -9.11 7.55
CA ILE A 20 -0.38 -9.91 8.23
C ILE A 20 -0.42 -11.33 7.65
N HIS A 21 -0.45 -11.44 6.31
CA HIS A 21 -0.41 -12.74 5.64
C HIS A 21 0.89 -13.50 5.92
N GLY A 22 2.03 -12.79 5.98
CA GLY A 22 3.34 -13.34 6.35
C GLY A 22 3.31 -14.00 7.73
N PHE A 23 2.70 -13.35 8.72
CA PHE A 23 2.51 -13.94 10.05
C PHE A 23 1.57 -15.17 10.08
N GLY A 24 0.93 -15.50 8.95
CA GLY A 24 -0.02 -16.58 8.81
C GLY A 24 -1.45 -16.21 9.18
N ALA A 25 -1.73 -14.93 9.47
CA ALA A 25 -3.07 -14.46 9.72
C ALA A 25 -3.84 -14.30 8.39
N ASN A 26 -5.08 -14.77 8.36
CA ASN A 26 -5.93 -14.79 7.17
C ASN A 26 -7.31 -14.20 7.46
N GLY A 27 -7.98 -13.74 6.40
CA GLY A 27 -9.35 -13.22 6.44
C GLY A 27 -9.46 -11.74 6.81
N VAL A 28 -8.33 -11.03 6.88
CA VAL A 28 -8.29 -9.58 7.11
C VAL A 28 -7.29 -8.92 6.18
N GLN A 29 -7.50 -7.64 5.90
CA GLN A 29 -6.59 -6.79 5.15
C GLN A 29 -6.50 -5.42 5.82
N VAL A 30 -5.51 -4.62 5.40
CA VAL A 30 -5.38 -3.23 5.83
C VAL A 30 -5.78 -2.32 4.69
N GLU A 31 -6.56 -1.30 5.02
CA GLU A 31 -6.93 -0.23 4.12
C GLU A 31 -6.68 1.12 4.77
N GLU A 32 -6.27 2.09 3.94
CA GLU A 32 -6.06 3.46 4.39
C GLU A 32 -7.39 4.22 4.46
N ILE A 33 -7.62 4.88 5.58
CA ILE A 33 -8.84 5.66 5.82
C ILE A 33 -8.56 7.14 5.55
N PHE A 34 -9.23 7.70 4.55
CA PHE A 34 -9.07 9.11 4.15
C PHE A 34 -10.06 10.06 4.83
N SER A 35 -11.16 9.53 5.38
CA SER A 35 -12.20 10.31 6.04
C SER A 35 -12.83 9.52 7.19
N LEU A 36 -13.23 10.24 8.24
CA LEU A 36 -13.88 9.68 9.44
C LEU A 36 -15.41 9.88 9.42
N ASP A 37 -15.99 10.14 8.25
CA ASP A 37 -17.46 10.20 8.11
C ASP A 37 -18.10 8.82 8.22
N ASP A 38 -19.36 8.81 8.66
CA ASP A 38 -20.10 7.58 8.93
C ASP A 38 -20.27 6.69 7.69
N ASP A 39 -20.40 7.28 6.50
CA ASP A 39 -20.58 6.53 5.26
C ASP A 39 -19.30 5.77 4.89
N SER A 40 -18.14 6.42 5.02
CA SER A 40 -16.82 5.83 4.81
C SER A 40 -16.56 4.69 5.82
N LEU A 41 -16.87 4.89 7.10
CA LEU A 41 -16.69 3.85 8.13
C LEU A 41 -17.69 2.68 7.98
N GLN A 42 -18.88 2.91 7.44
CA GLN A 42 -19.85 1.85 7.18
C GLN A 42 -19.41 0.90 6.06
N GLN A 43 -18.75 1.42 5.02
CA GLN A 43 -18.23 0.62 3.91
C GLN A 43 -17.13 -0.36 4.36
N MET A 44 -16.45 -0.03 5.46
CA MET A 44 -15.33 -0.78 6.02
C MET A 44 -15.72 -1.86 7.03
N LYS A 45 -17.03 -2.12 7.23
CA LYS A 45 -17.48 -3.12 8.20
C LYS A 45 -17.38 -4.54 7.63
N PRO A 46 -16.90 -5.52 8.42
CA PRO A 46 -16.46 -5.40 9.80
C PRO A 46 -15.05 -4.78 9.96
N CYS A 47 -14.91 -3.77 10.82
CA CYS A 47 -13.62 -3.17 11.15
C CYS A 47 -13.09 -3.77 12.46
N HIS A 48 -11.93 -4.43 12.40
CA HIS A 48 -11.35 -5.15 13.54
C HIS A 48 -10.43 -4.29 14.42
N GLY A 49 -9.94 -3.17 13.91
CA GLY A 49 -9.07 -2.26 14.63
C GLY A 49 -8.63 -1.09 13.79
N LEU A 50 -8.07 -0.08 14.45
CA LEU A 50 -7.52 1.13 13.81
C LEU A 50 -6.06 1.29 14.22
N ILE A 51 -5.21 1.61 13.25
CA ILE A 51 -3.79 1.90 13.46
C ILE A 51 -3.58 3.38 13.14
N PHE A 52 -3.12 4.14 14.12
CA PHE A 52 -2.82 5.56 13.96
C PHE A 52 -1.31 5.76 13.83
N LEU A 53 -0.90 6.37 12.72
CA LEU A 53 0.48 6.80 12.52
C LEU A 53 0.54 8.32 12.59
N PHE A 54 1.29 8.84 13.56
CA PHE A 54 1.50 10.27 13.74
C PHE A 54 2.95 10.55 14.12
N LYS A 55 3.40 11.77 13.83
CA LYS A 55 4.72 12.23 14.27
C LYS A 55 4.70 12.30 15.80
N TRP A 56 5.60 11.56 16.46
CA TRP A 56 5.71 11.56 17.90
C TRP A 56 5.90 12.99 18.45
N GLN A 57 5.12 13.32 19.47
CA GLN A 57 5.19 14.57 20.21
C GLN A 57 5.25 14.23 21.69
N GLU A 58 6.20 14.83 22.39
CA GLU A 58 6.30 14.74 23.84
C GLU A 58 5.10 15.48 24.44
N THR A 59 4.13 14.72 24.92
CA THR A 59 2.90 15.22 25.55
C THR A 59 2.89 14.72 26.98
N ASP A 60 2.45 15.57 27.92
CA ASP A 60 2.26 15.19 29.32
C ASP A 60 1.21 14.08 29.40
N THR A 61 1.68 12.84 29.50
CA THR A 61 0.84 11.67 29.71
C THR A 61 0.36 11.65 31.15
N SER A 62 -0.75 12.35 31.40
CA SER A 62 -1.51 12.12 32.62
C SER A 62 -1.94 10.65 32.65
N ASN A 63 -1.29 9.86 33.52
CA ASN A 63 -1.47 8.41 33.68
C ASN A 63 -2.84 7.99 34.25
N ASP A 64 -3.81 8.91 34.29
CA ASP A 64 -5.07 8.75 35.04
C ASP A 64 -5.98 7.66 34.45
N ASN A 65 -5.84 7.35 33.15
CA ASN A 65 -6.66 6.35 32.45
C ASN A 65 -5.93 5.02 32.18
N MET A 66 -4.80 4.76 32.86
CA MET A 66 -4.08 3.49 32.67
C MET A 66 -4.82 2.32 33.32
N VAL A 67 -5.08 1.27 32.55
CA VAL A 67 -5.72 0.04 33.04
C VAL A 67 -4.77 -0.67 34.02
N LYS A 68 -5.26 -0.97 35.23
CA LYS A 68 -4.50 -1.61 36.31
C LYS A 68 -5.26 -2.76 37.00
N ASP A 69 -6.45 -3.08 36.50
CA ASP A 69 -7.31 -4.14 37.04
C ASP A 69 -7.11 -5.45 36.26
N SER A 70 -7.95 -6.44 36.56
CA SER A 70 -7.90 -7.79 35.99
C SER A 70 -8.08 -7.85 34.47
N ARG A 71 -8.49 -6.77 33.80
CA ARG A 71 -8.55 -6.72 32.33
C ARG A 71 -7.17 -6.91 31.68
N LEU A 72 -6.08 -6.66 32.42
CA LEU A 72 -4.71 -6.90 31.95
C LEU A 72 -4.42 -8.39 31.67
N ASP A 73 -5.16 -9.29 32.32
CA ASP A 73 -5.02 -10.74 32.13
C ASP A 73 -5.66 -11.21 30.81
N GLU A 74 -6.64 -10.44 30.31
CA GLU A 74 -7.37 -10.74 29.07
C GLU A 74 -6.76 -10.00 27.87
N ILE A 75 -6.40 -8.72 28.06
CA ILE A 75 -5.89 -7.86 26.99
C ILE A 75 -4.42 -8.17 26.70
N PHE A 76 -4.13 -8.43 25.42
CA PHE A 76 -2.76 -8.50 24.94
C PHE A 76 -2.22 -7.09 24.71
N PHE A 77 -1.31 -6.66 25.58
CA PHE A 77 -0.58 -5.40 25.44
C PHE A 77 0.92 -5.65 25.64
N ALA A 78 1.73 -5.22 24.68
CA ALA A 78 3.18 -5.27 24.72
C ALA A 78 3.76 -3.86 24.71
N LYS A 79 4.74 -3.60 25.57
CA LYS A 79 5.49 -2.34 25.58
C LYS A 79 6.56 -2.38 24.49
N GLN A 80 6.72 -1.30 23.74
CA GLN A 80 7.77 -1.22 22.73
C GLN A 80 9.15 -1.17 23.41
N VAL A 81 10.00 -2.16 23.13
CA VAL A 81 11.35 -2.30 23.69
C VAL A 81 12.46 -2.01 22.68
N ILE A 82 12.12 -1.96 21.39
CA ILE A 82 13.05 -1.78 20.27
C ILE A 82 12.58 -0.64 19.37
N THR A 83 13.53 -0.02 18.66
CA THR A 83 13.23 0.99 17.65
C THR A 83 12.67 0.34 16.38
N ASN A 84 11.91 1.11 15.60
CA ASN A 84 11.38 0.73 14.28
C ASN A 84 10.36 -0.43 14.23
N ALA A 85 9.98 -1.05 15.35
CA ALA A 85 9.00 -2.14 15.38
C ALA A 85 7.55 -1.69 15.57
N CYS A 86 7.28 -0.38 15.55
CA CYS A 86 5.97 0.16 15.95
C CYS A 86 4.83 -0.32 15.05
N ALA A 87 5.04 -0.44 13.74
CA ALA A 87 4.04 -0.93 12.79
C ALA A 87 3.65 -2.38 13.11
N THR A 88 4.64 -3.27 13.17
CA THR A 88 4.46 -4.69 13.51
C THR A 88 3.80 -4.86 14.87
N GLN A 89 4.24 -4.11 15.88
CA GLN A 89 3.67 -4.18 17.22
C GLN A 89 2.22 -3.67 17.27
N ALA A 90 1.88 -2.62 16.50
CA ALA A 90 0.51 -2.13 16.40
C ALA A 90 -0.41 -3.17 15.73
N ILE A 91 0.05 -3.78 14.63
CA ILE A 91 -0.69 -4.85 13.92
C ILE A 91 -0.92 -6.04 14.85
N ILE A 92 0.13 -6.55 15.50
CA ILE A 92 0.04 -7.67 16.43
C ILE A 92 -0.90 -7.33 17.60
N SER A 93 -0.87 -6.10 18.10
CA SER A 93 -1.77 -5.65 19.17
C SER A 93 -3.24 -5.74 18.73
N VAL A 94 -3.57 -5.38 17.50
CA VAL A 94 -4.94 -5.54 16.97
C VAL A 94 -5.28 -7.02 16.80
N LEU A 95 -4.43 -7.78 16.11
CA LEU A 95 -4.68 -9.18 15.80
C LEU A 95 -4.88 -10.02 17.06
N LEU A 96 -3.98 -9.91 18.04
CA LEU A 96 -4.03 -10.74 19.25
C LEU A 96 -5.18 -10.38 20.21
N ASN A 97 -5.83 -9.22 20.03
CA ASN A 97 -7.04 -8.87 20.77
C ASN A 97 -8.34 -9.11 19.98
N CYS A 98 -8.26 -9.44 18.69
CA CYS A 98 -9.44 -9.72 17.87
C CYS A 98 -9.88 -11.18 18.02
N THR A 99 -11.17 -11.39 18.23
CA THR A 99 -11.82 -12.71 18.36
C THR A 99 -12.93 -12.93 17.33
N HIS A 100 -12.97 -12.10 16.29
CA HIS A 100 -13.99 -12.17 15.24
C HIS A 100 -13.83 -13.42 14.37
N ASP A 101 -14.94 -14.01 13.92
CA ASP A 101 -14.95 -15.27 13.17
C ASP A 101 -14.20 -15.21 11.84
N ASP A 102 -14.20 -14.04 11.19
CA ASP A 102 -13.53 -13.80 9.91
C ASP A 102 -12.00 -13.81 10.04
N LEU A 103 -11.45 -13.50 11.21
CA LEU A 103 -10.00 -13.51 11.44
C LEU A 103 -9.53 -14.89 11.88
N LYS A 104 -8.57 -15.46 11.15
CA LYS A 104 -7.82 -16.66 11.56
C LYS A 104 -6.36 -16.28 11.81
N LEU A 105 -5.91 -16.30 13.06
CA LEU A 105 -4.56 -15.88 13.46
C LEU A 105 -3.43 -16.73 12.86
N GLY A 106 -3.70 -17.99 12.53
CA GLY A 106 -2.68 -18.94 12.12
C GLY A 106 -1.85 -19.48 13.32
N PRO A 107 -1.01 -20.49 13.08
CA PRO A 107 -0.27 -21.18 14.14
C PRO A 107 0.76 -20.26 14.83
N THR A 108 1.55 -19.51 14.06
CA THR A 108 2.62 -18.64 14.58
C THR A 108 2.12 -17.64 15.63
N LEU A 109 1.07 -16.88 15.30
CA LEU A 109 0.51 -15.88 16.22
C LEU A 109 -0.26 -16.52 17.37
N SER A 110 -0.92 -17.66 17.15
CA SER A 110 -1.64 -18.38 18.21
C SER A 110 -0.68 -18.95 19.25
N GLU A 111 0.39 -19.62 18.81
CA GLU A 111 1.45 -20.13 19.69
C GLU A 111 2.15 -19.00 20.44
N PHE A 112 2.46 -17.90 19.75
CA PHE A 112 3.08 -16.74 20.39
C PHE A 112 2.17 -16.12 21.45
N LYS A 113 0.85 -16.00 21.18
CA LYS A 113 -0.12 -15.49 22.15
C LYS A 113 -0.17 -16.39 23.38
N GLU A 114 -0.29 -17.70 23.20
CA GLU A 114 -0.31 -18.67 24.30
C GLU A 114 0.95 -18.59 25.15
N PHE A 115 2.12 -18.51 24.51
CA PHE A 115 3.41 -18.39 25.17
C PHE A 115 3.54 -17.09 25.99
N ALA A 116 3.12 -15.96 25.43
CA ALA A 116 3.36 -14.63 26.01
C ALA A 116 2.18 -14.10 26.86
N GLN A 117 1.03 -14.78 26.91
CA GLN A 117 -0.17 -14.29 27.60
C GLN A 117 0.10 -14.02 29.09
N ALA A 118 0.88 -14.87 29.75
CA ALA A 118 1.18 -14.76 31.18
C ALA A 118 2.27 -13.71 31.51
N PHE A 119 2.91 -13.12 30.50
CA PHE A 119 3.99 -12.16 30.71
C PHE A 119 3.46 -10.76 30.99
N ASP A 120 4.23 -9.97 31.74
CA ASP A 120 3.98 -8.54 31.84
C ASP A 120 4.21 -7.83 30.49
N PRO A 121 3.71 -6.59 30.31
CA PRO A 121 3.85 -5.88 29.04
C PRO A 121 5.28 -5.69 28.55
N GLN A 122 6.25 -5.53 29.45
CA GLN A 122 7.64 -5.35 29.08
C GLN A 122 8.23 -6.66 28.55
N MET A 123 7.96 -7.77 29.23
CA MET A 123 8.36 -9.11 28.81
C MET A 123 7.68 -9.55 27.50
N ARG A 124 6.40 -9.19 27.29
CA ARG A 124 5.73 -9.38 25.99
C ARG A 124 6.45 -8.65 24.86
N GLY A 125 6.89 -7.41 25.11
CA GLY A 125 7.71 -6.64 24.17
C GLY A 125 9.02 -7.32 23.82
N PHE A 126 9.75 -7.81 24.82
CA PHE A 126 11.00 -8.56 24.61
C PHE A 126 10.79 -9.89 23.88
N ALA A 127 9.72 -10.62 24.20
CA ALA A 127 9.38 -11.86 23.50
C ALA A 127 9.08 -11.60 22.02
N LEU A 128 8.34 -10.52 21.74
CA LEU A 128 8.02 -10.09 20.38
C LEU A 128 9.30 -9.71 19.59
N SER A 129 10.18 -8.93 20.20
CA SER A 129 11.41 -8.46 19.54
C SER A 129 12.40 -9.58 19.18
N ASN A 130 12.33 -10.70 19.88
CA ASN A 130 13.26 -11.84 19.74
C ASN A 130 12.63 -13.06 19.06
N ASN A 131 11.41 -12.95 18.52
CA ASN A 131 10.78 -14.06 17.81
C ASN A 131 11.29 -14.11 16.36
N PRO A 132 12.08 -15.14 15.98
CA PRO A 132 12.70 -15.20 14.65
C PRO A 132 11.67 -15.28 13.52
N ALA A 133 10.54 -15.97 13.73
CA ALA A 133 9.50 -16.11 12.72
C ALA A 133 8.92 -14.73 12.35
N LEU A 134 8.54 -13.94 13.36
CA LEU A 134 7.98 -12.60 13.16
C LEU A 134 9.00 -11.64 12.51
N THR A 135 10.28 -11.75 12.90
CA THR A 135 11.33 -10.89 12.30
C THR A 135 11.66 -11.26 10.86
N ASP A 136 11.54 -12.55 10.49
CA ASP A 136 11.79 -13.02 9.14
C ASP A 136 10.63 -12.65 8.20
N ASP A 137 9.39 -12.74 8.68
CA ASP A 137 8.20 -12.33 7.93
C ASP A 137 8.21 -10.82 7.64
N GLU A 138 8.62 -10.00 8.60
CA GLU A 138 8.82 -8.56 8.38
C GLU A 138 9.87 -8.27 7.29
N ARG A 139 10.98 -9.00 7.31
CA ARG A 139 12.02 -8.89 6.28
C ARG A 139 11.52 -9.31 4.90
N ASN A 140 10.69 -10.35 4.84
CA ASN A 140 10.09 -10.84 3.60
C ASN A 140 9.09 -9.84 3.03
N ALA A 141 8.19 -9.30 3.85
CA ALA A 141 7.22 -8.28 3.44
C ALA A 141 7.92 -7.05 2.84
N LYS A 142 9.00 -6.59 3.48
CA LYS A 142 9.83 -5.50 2.96
C LYS A 142 10.49 -5.84 1.61
N THR A 143 10.99 -7.06 1.47
CA THR A 143 11.64 -7.52 0.23
C THR A 143 10.63 -7.60 -0.91
N SER A 144 9.41 -8.10 -0.62
CA SER A 144 8.29 -8.12 -1.56
C SER A 144 7.94 -6.70 -2.02
N HIS A 145 7.71 -5.78 -1.09
CA HIS A 145 7.39 -4.39 -1.41
C HIS A 145 8.46 -3.69 -2.25
N LEU A 146 9.73 -3.85 -1.87
CA LEU A 146 10.84 -3.25 -2.61
C LEU A 146 10.91 -3.79 -4.05
N SER A 147 10.58 -5.06 -4.26
CA SER A 147 10.51 -5.65 -5.61
C SER A 147 9.39 -5.03 -6.45
N VAL A 148 8.23 -4.74 -5.85
CA VAL A 148 7.10 -4.07 -6.51
C VAL A 148 7.51 -2.64 -6.91
N LEU A 149 8.12 -1.88 -6.00
CA LEU A 149 8.59 -0.53 -6.27
C LEU A 149 9.64 -0.48 -7.40
N ILE A 150 10.58 -1.42 -7.40
CA ILE A 150 11.59 -1.54 -8.47
C ILE A 150 10.90 -1.79 -9.81
N HIS A 151 9.98 -2.76 -9.86
CA HIS A 151 9.26 -3.09 -11.08
C HIS A 151 8.45 -1.90 -11.61
N GLU A 152 7.84 -1.11 -10.72
CA GLU A 152 7.12 0.09 -11.14
C GLU A 152 8.05 1.17 -11.72
N GLU A 153 9.21 1.41 -11.10
CA GLU A 153 10.21 2.34 -11.61
C GLU A 153 10.80 1.89 -12.95
N GLU A 154 11.04 0.59 -13.13
CA GLU A 154 11.45 0.02 -14.41
C GLU A 154 10.41 0.27 -15.50
N ARG A 155 9.12 0.10 -15.18
CA ARG A 155 8.01 0.38 -16.09
C ARG A 155 7.95 1.86 -16.51
N LYS A 156 8.20 2.77 -15.57
CA LYS A 156 8.31 4.22 -15.86
C LYS A 156 9.50 4.52 -16.76
N ARG A 157 10.68 3.96 -16.45
CA ARG A 157 11.89 4.12 -17.28
C ARG A 157 11.69 3.63 -18.71
N GLU A 158 11.05 2.47 -18.89
CA GLU A 158 10.79 1.93 -20.23
C GLU A 158 9.82 2.83 -21.02
N SER A 159 8.77 3.34 -20.35
CA SER A 159 7.83 4.28 -20.97
C SER A 159 8.54 5.54 -21.48
N TYR A 160 9.43 6.12 -20.67
CA TYR A 160 10.24 7.28 -21.08
C TYR A 160 11.22 6.95 -22.21
N ARG A 161 11.80 5.75 -22.21
CA ARG A 161 12.70 5.30 -23.27
C ARG A 161 12.00 5.22 -24.62
N ILE A 162 10.81 4.60 -24.66
CA ILE A 162 9.99 4.49 -25.88
C ILE A 162 9.55 5.87 -26.37
N GLU A 163 9.12 6.75 -25.47
CA GLU A 163 8.71 8.09 -25.84
C GLU A 163 9.87 8.92 -26.42
N ASN A 164 11.06 8.83 -25.83
CA ASN A 164 12.25 9.51 -26.34
C ASN A 164 12.65 8.99 -27.73
N LEU A 165 12.54 7.68 -27.97
CA LEU A 165 12.73 7.10 -29.30
C LEU A 165 11.73 7.70 -30.31
N ARG A 166 10.44 7.81 -29.96
CA ARG A 166 9.42 8.40 -30.84
C ARG A 166 9.71 9.87 -31.17
N ARG A 167 10.15 10.66 -30.19
CA ARG A 167 10.48 12.09 -30.36
C ARG A 167 11.70 12.31 -31.26
N ARG A 168 12.66 11.39 -31.22
CA ARG A 168 13.90 11.46 -32.01
C ARG A 168 13.80 10.75 -33.36
N HIS A 169 12.76 9.95 -33.58
CA HIS A 169 12.60 9.19 -34.81
C HIS A 169 12.29 10.12 -35.99
N ASN A 170 12.96 9.89 -37.12
CA ASN A 170 12.63 10.59 -38.36
C ASN A 170 11.41 9.95 -39.03
N TRP A 171 10.25 10.59 -38.87
CA TRP A 171 8.97 10.09 -39.40
C TRP A 171 8.75 10.33 -40.89
N LEU A 172 9.60 11.11 -41.57
CA LEU A 172 9.38 11.50 -42.96
C LEU A 172 9.27 10.30 -43.93
N PRO A 173 10.13 9.26 -43.85
CA PRO A 173 10.01 8.08 -44.71
C PRO A 173 8.68 7.35 -44.52
N PHE A 174 8.25 7.19 -43.27
CA PHE A 174 6.96 6.55 -42.95
C PHE A 174 5.78 7.35 -43.51
N ILE A 175 5.78 8.68 -43.33
CA ILE A 175 4.72 9.56 -43.84
C ILE A 175 4.64 9.46 -45.37
N VAL A 176 5.78 9.49 -46.07
CA VAL A 176 5.82 9.40 -47.53
C VAL A 176 5.25 8.06 -48.01
N GLU A 177 5.64 6.95 -47.40
CA GLU A 177 5.10 5.63 -47.77
C GLU A 177 3.61 5.49 -47.45
N LEU A 178 3.16 6.04 -46.32
CA LEU A 178 1.73 6.07 -45.98
C LEU A 178 0.92 6.83 -47.04
N LEU A 179 1.40 8.00 -47.48
CA LEU A 179 0.75 8.80 -48.53
C LEU A 179 0.71 8.07 -49.87
N LYS A 180 1.80 7.39 -50.25
CA LYS A 180 1.84 6.56 -51.47
C LYS A 180 0.79 5.45 -51.41
N ALA A 181 0.70 4.74 -50.29
CA ALA A 181 -0.28 3.66 -50.11
C ALA A 181 -1.74 4.16 -50.20
N TYR A 182 -2.03 5.34 -49.65
CA TYR A 182 -3.36 5.94 -49.73
C TYR A 182 -3.69 6.41 -51.16
N ALA A 183 -2.69 6.87 -51.91
CA ALA A 183 -2.86 7.27 -53.30
C ALA A 183 -3.11 6.05 -54.20
N THR A 184 -2.38 4.94 -54.01
CA THR A 184 -2.56 3.71 -54.81
C THR A 184 -3.90 3.03 -54.55
N GLN A 185 -4.43 3.13 -53.33
CA GLN A 185 -5.77 2.63 -52.99
C GLN A 185 -6.90 3.59 -53.40
N GLY A 186 -6.58 4.78 -53.93
CA GLY A 186 -7.59 5.79 -54.31
C GLY A 186 -8.28 6.48 -53.13
N ILE A 187 -7.83 6.25 -51.89
CA ILE A 187 -8.46 6.76 -50.65
C ILE A 187 -8.00 8.19 -50.34
N PHE A 188 -6.83 8.60 -50.84
CA PHE A 188 -6.20 9.86 -50.48
C PHE A 188 -7.10 11.09 -50.73
N VAL A 189 -7.67 11.22 -51.93
CA VAL A 189 -8.51 12.37 -52.30
C VAL A 189 -9.80 12.44 -51.49
N PRO A 190 -10.59 11.35 -51.34
CA PRO A 190 -11.75 11.34 -50.44
C PRO A 190 -11.41 11.74 -49.00
N ALA A 191 -10.33 11.20 -48.44
CA ALA A 191 -9.92 11.51 -47.07
C ALA A 191 -9.54 13.00 -46.91
N ALA A 192 -8.88 13.60 -47.91
CA ALA A 192 -8.52 15.02 -47.90
C ALA A 192 -9.75 15.94 -47.95
N VAL A 193 -10.80 15.56 -48.69
CA VAL A 193 -12.06 16.32 -48.72
C VAL A 193 -12.74 16.30 -47.35
N VAL A 194 -12.86 15.12 -46.74
CA VAL A 194 -13.42 14.97 -45.38
C VAL A 194 -12.64 15.79 -44.36
N ALA A 195 -11.31 15.76 -44.43
CA ALA A 195 -10.45 16.55 -43.55
C ALA A 195 -10.69 18.07 -43.69
N LYS A 196 -10.83 18.58 -44.94
CA LYS A 196 -11.15 19.98 -45.21
C LYS A 196 -12.52 20.40 -44.66
N GLU A 197 -13.52 19.54 -44.77
CA GLU A 197 -14.85 19.82 -44.21
C GLU A 197 -14.82 19.85 -42.68
N ALA A 198 -14.10 18.91 -42.06
CA ALA A 198 -13.91 18.86 -40.62
C ALA A 198 -13.16 20.10 -40.09
N GLU A 199 -12.16 20.59 -40.82
CA GLU A 199 -11.42 21.82 -40.50
C GLU A 199 -12.33 23.04 -40.51
N LYS A 200 -13.13 23.24 -41.57
CA LYS A 200 -14.13 24.33 -41.64
C LYS A 200 -15.12 24.29 -40.47
N LYS A 201 -15.55 23.09 -40.08
CA LYS A 201 -16.46 22.88 -38.95
C LYS A 201 -15.79 23.27 -37.62
N ARG A 202 -14.52 22.88 -37.42
CA ARG A 202 -13.74 23.27 -36.23
C ARG A 202 -13.50 24.78 -36.13
N GLU A 203 -13.25 25.46 -37.25
CA GLU A 203 -13.06 26.91 -37.26
C GLU A 203 -14.35 27.68 -36.94
N THR A 204 -15.49 27.22 -37.46
CA THR A 204 -16.80 27.81 -37.17
C THR A 204 -17.20 27.61 -35.71
N ASP A 205 -16.93 26.43 -35.14
CA ASP A 205 -17.15 26.15 -33.71
C ASP A 205 -16.25 26.99 -32.80
N LYS A 206 -14.98 27.19 -33.15
CA LYS A 206 -14.06 28.08 -32.41
C LYS A 206 -14.50 29.53 -32.44
N LYS A 207 -15.06 30.01 -33.56
CA LYS A 207 -15.62 31.38 -33.67
C LYS A 207 -16.89 31.53 -32.83
N ARG A 208 -17.76 30.51 -32.81
CA ARG A 208 -18.98 30.51 -31.98
C ARG A 208 -18.70 30.48 -30.47
N LYS A 209 -17.65 29.80 -30.01
CA LYS A 209 -17.27 29.74 -28.58
C LYS A 209 -16.56 31.00 -28.06
N ARG A 210 -16.22 31.95 -28.93
CA ARG A 210 -15.52 33.21 -28.59
C ARG A 210 -16.45 34.43 -28.51
N ILE A 211 -17.73 34.25 -28.81
CA ILE A 211 -18.81 35.24 -28.69
C ILE A 211 -19.68 34.81 -27.50
#